data_AF-A0A529MEU7-F1
#
_entry.id   AF-A0A529MEU7-F1
#
_cell.length_a   1.000
_cell.length_b   1.000
_cell.length_c   1.000
_cell.angle_alpha   90.00
_cell.angle_beta   90.00
_cell.angle_gamma   90.00
#
_symmetry.space_group_name_H-M   'P 1'
#
loop_
_entity.id
_entity.type
_entity.pdbx_description
1 polymer ?
#
loop_
_entity_poly.entity_id
_entity_poly.type
_entity_poly.pdbx_seq_one_letter_code
_entity_poly.pdbx_strand_id
1 'polypeptide(L)'
;DYPEFFHYYGQPDFTWNKIAQRNRNPLIAMGIEADGFVAGASEQAGFGLVGTVSHNGIRVIAALTGLANDRERSEEARKLLDWGSRSFQ
;
A
#
# COMPACT_ATOMS: atom_id res chain seq x y z
N ASP A 1 -0.50 -19.40 -1.61
CA ASP A 1 -0.56 -20.08 -0.30
C ASP A 1 -0.74 -19.04 0.81
N TYR A 2 -1.62 -19.31 1.78
CA TYR A 2 -2.00 -18.44 2.93
C TYR A 2 -2.89 -17.20 2.68
N PRO A 3 -4.00 -17.30 1.91
CA PRO A 3 -4.94 -16.19 1.75
C PRO A 3 -5.55 -15.70 3.07
N GLU A 4 -5.65 -16.56 4.08
CA GLU A 4 -6.21 -16.27 5.40
C GLU A 4 -5.43 -15.18 6.15
N PHE A 5 -4.14 -14.95 5.85
CA PHE A 5 -3.33 -13.94 6.53
C PHE A 5 -3.27 -12.60 5.78
N PHE A 6 -3.77 -12.54 4.55
CA PHE A 6 -3.70 -11.34 3.73
C PHE A 6 -4.34 -10.12 4.41
N HIS A 7 -5.42 -10.34 5.16
CA HIS A 7 -6.15 -9.29 5.87
C HIS A 7 -5.29 -8.48 6.86
N TYR A 8 -4.17 -9.02 7.34
CA TYR A 8 -3.25 -8.29 8.23
C TYR A 8 -2.59 -7.09 7.55
N TYR A 9 -2.36 -7.12 6.23
CA TYR A 9 -1.76 -6.00 5.51
C TYR A 9 -2.67 -4.76 5.46
N GLY A 10 -3.99 -4.97 5.50
CA GLY A 10 -4.99 -3.91 5.47
C GLY A 10 -5.35 -3.33 6.85
N GLN A 11 -4.83 -3.89 7.94
CA GLN A 11 -5.12 -3.35 9.28
C GLN A 11 -4.52 -1.94 9.43
N PRO A 12 -5.30 -0.94 9.87
CA PRO A 12 -4.82 0.44 9.98
C PRO A 12 -3.82 0.63 11.11
N ASP A 13 -3.91 -0.17 12.17
CA ASP A 13 -3.02 -0.16 13.31
C ASP A 13 -3.08 -1.48 14.08
N PHE A 14 -2.10 -1.68 14.96
CA PHE A 14 -2.08 -2.74 15.95
C PHE A 14 -1.42 -2.24 17.24
N THR A 15 -1.68 -2.91 18.36
CA THR A 15 -1.02 -2.59 19.64
C THR A 15 -0.12 -3.74 20.07
N TRP A 16 1.14 -3.42 20.35
CA TRP A 16 2.10 -4.37 20.93
C TRP A 16 2.73 -3.75 22.18
N ASN A 17 2.80 -4.51 23.27
CA ASN A 17 3.35 -4.05 24.54
C ASN A 17 2.78 -2.68 25.00
N LYS A 18 1.46 -2.51 24.91
CA LYS A 18 0.73 -1.27 25.24
C LYS A 18 1.09 -0.05 24.37
N ILE A 19 1.80 -0.24 23.26
CA ILE A 19 2.18 0.83 22.32
C ILE A 19 1.38 0.61 21.03
N ALA A 20 0.54 1.59 20.69
CA ALA A 20 -0.18 1.60 19.42
C ALA A 20 0.79 1.92 18.27
N GLN A 21 0.71 1.14 17.19
CA GLN A 21 1.55 1.23 16.01
C GLN A 21 0.64 1.37 14.80
N ARG A 22 0.77 2.48 14.08
CA ARG A 22 0.02 2.69 12.83
C ARG A 22 0.69 1.94 11.69
N ASN A 23 -0.11 1.48 10.74
CA ASN A 23 0.37 0.95 9.49
C ASN A 23 1.15 2.03 8.74
N ARG A 24 2.35 1.69 8.27
CA ARG A 24 3.24 2.60 7.54
C ARG A 24 2.87 2.75 6.07
N ASN A 25 1.99 1.89 5.55
CA ASN A 25 1.48 2.01 4.21
C ASN A 25 0.49 3.20 4.16
N PRO A 26 0.85 4.31 3.48
CA PRO A 26 0.03 5.51 3.47
C PRO A 26 -1.29 5.29 2.72
N LEU A 27 -1.37 4.31 1.82
CA LEU A 27 -2.57 4.02 1.03
C LEU A 27 -3.75 3.57 1.91
N ILE A 28 -3.47 2.89 3.02
CA ILE A 28 -4.51 2.42 3.96
C ILE A 28 -5.27 3.62 4.57
N ALA A 29 -4.56 4.70 4.87
CA ALA A 29 -5.15 5.90 5.45
C ALA A 29 -5.84 6.82 4.41
N MET A 30 -5.66 6.58 3.11
CA MET A 30 -6.19 7.45 2.05
C MET A 30 -7.66 7.17 1.69
N GLY A 31 -8.24 6.07 2.18
CA GLY A 31 -9.64 5.73 1.88
C GLY A 31 -9.88 5.32 0.42
N ILE A 32 -8.85 4.87 -0.30
CA ILE A 32 -8.92 4.43 -1.69
C ILE A 32 -9.19 2.92 -1.83
N GLU A 33 -9.80 2.31 -0.81
CA GLU A 33 -10.03 0.85 -0.74
C GLU A 33 -8.74 0.02 -0.84
N ALA A 34 -7.60 0.57 -0.41
CA ALA A 34 -6.34 -0.17 -0.34
C ALA A 34 -6.36 -1.15 0.83
N ASP A 35 -5.93 -2.38 0.59
CA ASP A 35 -5.94 -3.48 1.55
C ASP A 35 -4.57 -4.17 1.73
N GLY A 36 -3.52 -3.57 1.17
CA GLY A 36 -2.14 -3.99 1.33
C GLY A 36 -1.18 -3.22 0.41
N PHE A 37 0.11 -3.56 0.32
CA PHE A 37 0.89 -4.45 1.18
C PHE A 37 1.78 -3.62 2.11
N VAL A 38 2.98 -3.26 1.64
CA VAL A 38 4.08 -2.78 2.47
C VAL A 38 4.68 -1.53 1.87
N ALA A 39 5.07 -0.60 2.74
CA ALA A 39 5.90 0.54 2.40
C ALA A 39 7.29 0.36 3.04
N GLY A 40 8.34 0.71 2.30
CA GLY A 40 9.72 0.61 2.74
C GLY A 40 10.53 1.83 2.31
N ALA A 41 11.67 2.02 2.99
CA ALA A 41 12.66 3.01 2.60
C ALA A 41 14.05 2.53 3.02
N SER A 42 15.06 2.83 2.19
CA SER A 42 16.46 2.69 2.56
C SER A 42 17.29 3.82 1.94
N GLU A 43 18.46 4.10 2.51
CA GLU A 43 19.36 5.12 1.98
C GLU A 43 19.83 4.80 0.55
N GLN A 44 19.99 3.51 0.21
CA GLN A 44 20.44 3.10 -1.13
C GLN A 44 19.32 3.03 -2.16
N ALA A 45 18.08 2.69 -1.75
CA ALA A 45 16.97 2.42 -2.68
C ALA A 45 15.90 3.51 -2.70
N GLY A 46 16.03 4.55 -1.86
CA GLY A 46 15.00 5.57 -1.69
C GLY A 46 13.73 4.99 -1.08
N PHE A 47 12.59 5.60 -1.42
CA PHE A 47 11.26 5.19 -0.96
C PHE A 47 10.63 4.22 -1.95
N GLY A 48 9.99 3.18 -1.43
CA GLY A 48 9.31 2.15 -2.22
C GLY A 48 8.04 1.64 -1.55
N LEU A 49 7.15 1.07 -2.36
CA LEU A 49 5.86 0.56 -1.92
C LEU A 49 5.37 -0.56 -2.84
N VAL A 50 4.76 -1.57 -2.24
CA VAL A 50 3.86 -2.50 -2.92
C VAL A 50 2.45 -2.26 -2.38
N GLY A 51 1.54 -1.87 -3.25
CA GLY A 51 0.18 -1.46 -2.92
C GLY A 51 -0.84 -2.25 -3.71
N THR A 52 -2.04 -2.41 -3.16
CA THR A 52 -3.13 -3.10 -3.87
C THR A 52 -4.49 -2.54 -3.49
N VAL A 53 -5.38 -2.54 -4.49
CA VAL A 53 -6.81 -2.22 -4.39
C VAL A 53 -7.58 -3.34 -5.06
N SER A 54 -8.81 -3.61 -4.60
CA SER A 54 -9.70 -4.56 -5.24
C SER A 54 -11.09 -3.98 -5.40
N HIS A 55 -11.60 -4.00 -6.63
CA HIS A 55 -12.90 -3.46 -6.97
C HIS A 55 -13.59 -4.39 -7.99
N ASN A 56 -14.86 -4.75 -7.74
CA ASN A 56 -15.67 -5.62 -8.61
C ASN A 56 -14.99 -6.94 -9.03
N GLY A 57 -14.24 -7.57 -8.12
CA GLY A 57 -13.55 -8.84 -8.38
C GLY A 57 -12.25 -8.70 -9.17
N ILE A 58 -11.87 -7.49 -9.58
CA ILE A 58 -10.56 -7.19 -10.17
C ILE A 58 -9.65 -6.69 -9.05
N ARG A 59 -8.42 -7.21 -9.00
CA ARG A 59 -7.37 -6.75 -8.08
C ARG A 59 -6.25 -6.13 -8.89
N VAL A 60 -5.87 -4.91 -8.52
CA VAL A 60 -4.71 -4.22 -9.06
C VAL A 60 -3.61 -4.26 -8.01
N ILE A 61 -2.39 -4.57 -8.43
CA ILE A 61 -1.19 -4.58 -7.59
C ILE A 61 -0.16 -3.68 -8.26
N ALA A 62 0.35 -2.71 -7.52
CA ALA A 62 1.38 -1.77 -7.97
C ALA A 62 2.64 -1.93 -7.13
N ALA A 63 3.80 -1.99 -7.77
CA ALA A 63 5.11 -2.04 -7.10
C ALA A 63 6.00 -0.91 -7.64
N LEU A 64 6.48 -0.04 -6.75
CA LEU A 64 7.33 1.10 -7.07
C LEU A 64 8.53 1.16 -6.11
N THR A 65 9.65 1.67 -6.59
CA THR A 65 10.89 1.88 -5.81
C THR A 65 11.67 3.07 -6.38
N GLY A 66 12.64 3.60 -5.62
CA GLY A 66 13.51 4.67 -6.09
C GLY A 66 12.91 6.08 -5.99
N LEU A 67 11.85 6.26 -5.20
CA LEU A 67 11.17 7.55 -5.06
C LEU A 67 11.90 8.43 -4.05
N ALA A 68 11.90 9.74 -4.26
CA ALA A 68 12.74 10.67 -3.52
C ALA A 68 12.26 10.88 -2.07
N ASN A 69 10.95 10.76 -1.83
CA ASN A 69 10.36 10.99 -0.52
C ASN A 69 9.01 10.27 -0.32
N ASP A 70 8.53 10.29 0.92
CA ASP A 70 7.29 9.63 1.35
C ASP A 70 6.03 10.15 0.62
N ARG A 71 6.00 11.46 0.34
CA ARG A 71 4.90 12.11 -0.38
C ARG A 71 4.84 11.64 -1.83
N GLU A 72 5.98 11.64 -2.52
CA GLU A 72 6.07 11.16 -3.90
C GLU A 72 5.67 9.68 -3.99
N ARG A 73 6.15 8.84 -3.06
CA ARG A 73 5.73 7.44 -2.94
C ARG A 73 4.22 7.29 -2.84
N SER A 74 3.60 8.10 -2.01
CA SER A 74 2.16 8.11 -1.78
C SER A 74 1.37 8.52 -3.02
N GLU A 75 1.78 9.62 -3.67
CA GLU A 75 1.09 10.18 -4.83
C GLU A 75 1.23 9.29 -6.08
N GLU A 76 2.43 8.80 -6.38
CA GLU A 76 2.69 7.96 -7.55
C GLU A 76 2.03 6.58 -7.44
N ALA A 77 2.06 5.98 -6.25
CA ALA A 77 1.36 4.73 -6.00
C ALA A 77 -0.15 4.86 -6.22
N ARG A 78 -0.77 5.92 -5.69
CA ARG A 78 -2.20 6.19 -5.89
C ARG A 78 -2.53 6.38 -7.38
N LYS A 79 -1.74 7.18 -8.10
CA LYS A 79 -1.93 7.40 -9.55
C LYS A 79 -1.87 6.10 -10.33
N LEU A 80 -0.90 5.23 -10.03
CA LEU A 80 -0.72 3.97 -10.74
C LEU A 80 -1.86 2.98 -10.45
N LEU A 81 -2.33 2.90 -9.20
CA LEU A 81 -3.47 2.07 -8.81
C LEU A 81 -4.78 2.59 -9.44
N ASP A 82 -5.00 3.91 -9.44
CA ASP A 82 -6.16 4.54 -10.06
C ASP A 82 -6.18 4.30 -11.57
N TRP A 83 -5.03 4.47 -12.24
CA TRP A 83 -4.90 4.21 -13.67
C TRP A 83 -5.14 2.73 -13.99
N GLY A 84 -4.49 1.81 -13.26
CA GLY A 84 -4.66 0.37 -13.46
C GLY A 84 -6.10 -0.10 -13.21
N SER A 85 -6.82 0.53 -12.28
CA SER A 85 -8.22 0.18 -12.01
C SER A 85 -9.17 0.67 -13.10
N ARG A 86 -8.88 1.80 -13.74
CA ARG A 86 -9.74 2.41 -14.77
C ARG A 86 -9.44 1.92 -16.19
N SER A 87 -8.20 1.57 -16.49
CA SER A 87 -7.77 1.29 -17.87
C SER A 87 -8.03 -0.14 -18.36
N PHE A 88 -8.37 -1.07 -17.46
CA PHE A 88 -8.52 -2.50 -17.77
C PHE A 88 -9.91 -3.04 -17.41
N GLN A 89 -10.90 -2.16 -17.41
CA GLN A 89 -12.30 -2.47 -17.10
C GLN A 89 -13.11 -2.84 -18.34
#